data_AF-A0A948YW08-F1
#
_entry.id   AF-A0A948YW08-F1
#
_cell.length_a   1.000
_cell.length_b   1.000
_cell.length_c   1.000
_cell.angle_alpha   90.00
_cell.angle_beta   90.00
_cell.angle_gamma   90.00
#
_symmetry.space_group_name_H-M   'P 1'
#
loop_
_entity.id
_entity.type
_entity.pdbx_description
1 polymer ?
#
loop_
_entity_poly.entity_id
_entity_poly.type
_entity_poly.pdbx_seq_one_letter_code
_entity_poly.pdbx_strand_id
1 'polypeptide(L)' 'MNAKEIRGMDKNALNEKLVELKKELVKMNAQVAVGTALKNPGQVRVVKKTIARILTINSQKGVKESKHSGVDKKQ' A
#
# COMPACT_ATOMS: atom_id res chain seq x y z
N MET A 1 3.86 -5.89 -8.34
CA MET A 1 2.55 -5.24 -8.11
C MET A 1 2.41 -3.99 -8.95
N ASN A 2 1.47 -4.02 -9.88
CA ASN A 2 1.18 -2.91 -10.79
C ASN A 2 0.06 -2.02 -10.23
N ALA A 3 0.08 -0.73 -10.57
CA ALA A 3 -0.92 0.21 -10.06
C ALA A 3 -2.36 -0.13 -10.47
N LYS A 4 -2.54 -0.80 -11.62
CA LYS A 4 -3.86 -1.26 -12.10
C LYS A 4 -4.47 -2.32 -11.17
N GLU A 5 -3.67 -3.31 -10.76
CA GLU A 5 -4.09 -4.36 -9.81
C GLU A 5 -4.52 -3.75 -8.48
N ILE A 6 -3.74 -2.79 -7.96
CA ILE A 6 -4.01 -2.14 -6.67
C ILE A 6 -5.29 -1.28 -6.72
N ARG A 7 -5.61 -0.66 -7.86
CA ARG A 7 -6.87 0.11 -8.00
C ARG A 7 -8.12 -0.77 -7.97
N GLY A 8 -8.03 -1.96 -8.57
CA GLY A 8 -9.12 -2.94 -8.62
C GLY A 8 -9.39 -3.67 -7.31
N MET A 9 -8.45 -3.60 -6.35
CA MET A 9 -8.64 -4.18 -5.01
C MET A 9 -9.57 -3.34 -4.15
N ASP A 10 -10.33 -4.03 -3.31
CA ASP A 10 -11.22 -3.40 -2.34
C ASP A 10 -10.43 -2.73 -1.20
N LYS A 11 -11.04 -1.76 -0.52
CA LYS A 11 -10.36 -0.95 0.51
C LYS A 11 -9.85 -1.80 1.67
N ASN A 12 -10.63 -2.79 2.09
CA ASN A 12 -10.25 -3.74 3.13
C ASN A 12 -9.07 -4.62 2.70
N ALA A 13 -9.14 -5.19 1.49
CA ALA A 13 -8.07 -5.99 0.92
C ALA A 13 -6.76 -5.19 0.78
N LEU A 14 -6.85 -3.90 0.42
CA LEU A 14 -5.70 -3.00 0.35
C LEU A 14 -5.07 -2.76 1.73
N ASN A 15 -5.88 -2.59 2.77
CA ASN A 15 -5.39 -2.42 4.13
C ASN A 15 -4.71 -3.68 4.68
N GLU A 16 -5.31 -4.85 4.45
CA GLU A 16 -4.71 -6.15 4.81
C GLU A 16 -3.35 -6.33 4.14
N LYS A 17 -3.28 -6.08 2.83
CA LYS A 17 -2.05 -6.17 2.05
C LYS A 17 -0.98 -5.19 2.53
N LEU A 18 -1.39 -3.99 2.95
CA LEU A 18 -0.50 -2.98 3.50
C LEU A 18 0.13 -3.48 4.82
N VAL A 19 -0.65 -4.12 5.69
CA VAL A 19 -0.14 -4.71 6.93
C VAL A 19 0.86 -5.83 6.65
N GLU A 20 0.56 -6.71 5.69
CA GLU A 20 1.49 -7.78 5.28
C GLU A 20 2.82 -7.21 4.77
N LEU A 21 2.76 -6.25 3.84
CA LEU A 21 3.97 -5.64 3.26
C LEU A 21 4.80 -4.89 4.32
N LYS A 22 4.16 -4.27 5.31
CA LYS A 22 4.86 -3.66 6.45
C LYS A 22 5.57 -4.72 7.31
N LYS A 23 4.91 -5.85 7.60
CA LYS A 23 5.54 -6.96 8.34
C LYS A 23 6.75 -7.52 7.58
N GLU A 24 6.63 -7.68 6.27
CA GLU A 24 7.74 -8.13 5.41
C GLU A 24 8.90 -7.11 5.45
N LEU A 25 8.60 -5.81 5.38
CA LEU A 25 9.59 -4.74 5.46
C LEU A 25 10.35 -4.75 6.80
N VAL A 26 9.65 -4.96 7.92
CA VAL A 26 10.30 -5.05 9.24
C VAL A 26 11.23 -6.26 9.31
N LYS A 27 10.80 -7.42 8.79
CA LYS A 27 11.67 -8.61 8.71
C LYS A 27 12.92 -8.36 7.86
N MET A 28 12.76 -7.73 6.69
CA MET A 28 13.91 -7.39 5.84
C MET A 28 14.84 -6.37 6.52
N ASN A 29 14.30 -5.35 7.18
CA ASN A 29 15.12 -4.37 7.90
C ASN A 29 15.87 -5.02 9.07
N ALA A 30 15.26 -5.98 9.77
CA ALA A 30 15.93 -6.73 10.83
C ALA A 30 17.11 -7.56 10.27
N GLN A 31 16.92 -8.23 9.12
CA GLN A 31 18.00 -8.95 8.45
C GLN A 31 19.16 -8.02 8.04
N VAL A 32 18.84 -6.84 7.52
CA VAL A 32 19.84 -5.81 7.19
C VAL A 32 20.58 -5.33 8.43
N ALA A 33 19.87 -5.07 9.52
CA ALA A 33 20.45 -4.58 10.76
C ALA A 33 21.41 -5.59 11.40
N VAL A 34 21.13 -6.89 11.28
CA VAL A 34 21.99 -7.99 11.75
C VAL A 34 23.20 -8.20 10.82
N GLY A 35 23.28 -7.50 9.68
CA GLY A 35 24.38 -7.63 8.72
C GLY A 35 24.28 -8.88 7.84
N THR A 36 23.12 -9.55 7.85
CA THR A 36 22.89 -10.71 6.99
C THR A 36 22.76 -10.25 5.55
N ALA A 37 23.55 -10.85 4.65
CA ALA A 37 23.45 -10.59 3.23
C ALA A 37 22.03 -10.88 2.74
N LEU A 38 21.32 -9.82 2.35
CA LEU A 38 20.01 -9.97 1.72
C LEU A 38 20.18 -10.72 0.41
N LYS A 39 19.43 -11.82 0.22
CA LYS A 39 19.39 -12.52 -1.08
C LYS A 39 19.06 -11.58 -2.23
N ASN A 40 18.19 -10.58 -1.99
CA ASN A 40 17.75 -9.60 -2.98
C ASN A 40 17.67 -8.19 -2.37
N PRO A 41 18.74 -7.39 -2.38
CA PRO A 41 18.73 -6.01 -1.85
C PRO A 41 17.69 -5.11 -2.55
N GLY A 42 17.38 -5.40 -3.82
CA GLY A 42 16.33 -4.69 -4.58
C GLY A 42 14.91 -4.89 -4.05
N GLN A 43 14.64 -5.98 -3.30
CA GLN A 43 13.31 -6.32 -2.82
C GLN A 43 12.78 -5.30 -1.81
N VAL A 44 13.65 -4.77 -0.95
CA VAL A 44 13.30 -3.70 0.00
C VAL A 44 12.73 -2.47 -0.74
N ARG A 45 13.37 -2.08 -1.85
CA ARG A 45 12.91 -0.95 -2.68
C ARG A 45 11.57 -1.25 -3.34
N VAL A 46 11.34 -2.48 -3.81
CA VAL A 46 10.07 -2.90 -4.43
C VAL A 46 8.93 -2.87 -3.40
N VAL A 47 9.16 -3.40 -2.19
CA VAL A 47 8.16 -3.40 -1.12
C VAL A 47 7.82 -1.97 -0.69
N LYS A 48 8.81 -1.11 -0.48
CA LYS A 48 8.58 0.32 -0.18
C LYS A 48 7.75 1.02 -1.26
N LYS A 49 8.07 0.81 -2.54
CA LYS A 49 7.29 1.37 -3.67
C LYS A 49 5.85 0.84 -3.70
N THR A 50 5.65 -0.43 -3.36
CA THR A 50 4.32 -1.05 -3.35
C THR A 50 3.46 -0.46 -2.22
N ILE A 51 4.02 -0.30 -1.02
CA ILE A 51 3.34 0.37 0.11
C ILE A 51 2.94 1.80 -0.28
N ALA A 52 3.86 2.56 -0.88
CA ALA A 52 3.58 3.93 -1.32
C ALA A 52 2.41 3.98 -2.32
N ARG A 53 2.38 3.07 -3.31
CA ARG A 53 1.27 2.99 -4.29
C ARG A 53 -0.07 2.69 -3.64
N ILE A 54 -0.11 1.76 -2.67
CA ILE A 54 -1.34 1.44 -1.93
C ILE A 54 -1.83 2.68 -1.17
N LEU A 55 -0.95 3.36 -0.44
CA LEU A 55 -1.29 4.58 0.30
C LEU A 55 -1.82 5.69 -0.63
N THR A 56 -1.18 5.90 -1.77
CA THR A 56 -1.64 6.88 -2.77
C THR A 56 -3.02 6.53 -3.30
N ILE A 57 -3.28 5.26 -3.64
CA ILE A 57 -4.59 4.84 -4.14
C ILE A 57 -5.66 4.97 -3.06
N ASN A 58 -5.33 4.63 -1.81
CA ASN A 58 -6.27 4.77 -0.69
C ASN A 58 -6.63 6.24 -0.44
N SER A 59 -5.64 7.14 -0.53
CA SER A 59 -5.85 8.59 -0.47
C SER A 59 -6.70 9.07 -1.66
N GLN A 60 -6.43 8.62 -2.88
CA GLN A 60 -7.23 8.96 -4.06
C GLN A 60 -8.68 8.47 -3.95
N LYS A 61 -8.93 7.31 -3.35
CA LYS A 61 -10.30 6.81 -3.07
C LYS A 61 -10.98 7.63 -1.98
N GLY A 62 -10.28 7.96 -0.89
CA GLY A 62 -10.83 8.80 0.20
C GLY A 62 -11.17 10.24 -0.22
N VAL A 63 -10.38 10.84 -1.12
CA VAL A 63 -10.67 12.18 -1.68
C VAL A 63 -11.85 12.15 -2.65
N LYS A 64 -12.17 10.99 -3.25
CA LYS A 64 -13.36 10.83 -4.12
C LYS A 64 -14.64 10.62 -3.32
N GLU A 65 -14.59 9.89 -2.20
CA GLU A 65 -15.75 9.73 -1.30
C GLU A 65 -16.20 11.05 -0.69
N SER A 66 -15.27 11.95 -0.31
CA SER A 66 -15.61 13.28 0.22
C SER A 66 -16.15 14.26 -0.83
N LYS A 67 -16.02 13.96 -2.12
CA LYS A 67 -16.58 14.76 -3.22
C LYS A 67 -17.98 14.30 -3.65
N HIS A 68 -18.48 13.15 -3.18
CA HIS A 68 -19.77 12.57 -3.60
C HIS A 68 -20.89 12.70 -2.55
N SER A 69 -20.56 13.01 -1.28
CA SER A 69 -21.57 13.20 -0.21
C SER A 69 -22.30 14.55 -0.23
N GLY A 70 -22.15 15.35 -1.29
CA GLY A 70 -22.73 16.70 -1.41
C GLY A 70 -23.82 16.89 -2.48
N VAL A 71 -24.25 15.85 -3.20
CA VAL A 71 -25.18 16.03 -4.34
C VAL A 71 -26.60 15.47 -4.12
N ASP A 72 -26.84 14.60 -3.15
CA ASP A 72 -28.16 13.94 -3.01
C ASP A 72 -28.92 14.32 -1.73
N LYS A 73 -29.15 15.62 -1.49
CA LYS A 73 -30.16 16.10 -0.52
C LYS A 73 -31.01 17.25 -1.06
N LYS A 74 -31.48 17.12 -2.30
CA LYS A 74 -32.52 18.03 -2.82
C LYS A 74 -33.52 17.26 -3.68
N GLN A 75 -34.52 16.70 -3.02
CA GLN A 75 -35.92 16.62 -3.48
C GLN A 75 -36.81 16.32 -2.29
#